data_AF-A0A2X3EP39-F1
#
_entry.id   AF-A0A2X3EP39-F1
#
_cell.length_a   1.000
_cell.length_b   1.000
_cell.length_c   1.000
_cell.angle_alpha   90.00
_cell.angle_beta   90.00
_cell.angle_gamma   90.00
#
_symmetry.space_group_name_H-M   'P 1'
#
loop_
_entity.id
_entity.type
_entity.pdbx_description
1 polymer ?
#
loop_
_entity_poly.entity_id
_entity_poly.type
_entity_poly.pdbx_seq_one_letter_code
_entity_poly.pdbx_strand_id
1 'polypeptide(L)'
;MDRTVTPQGRRASTARGYLDQARGRPNLTIRTHALTDHIIFAGKRAVGVEWLEGESTIPSKATANKEVLLCAGAIASPQILQRSGVGNPELLRQFDIPVVHDLPGVG
;
A
#
# COMPACT_ATOMS: atom_id res chain seq x y z
N MET A 1 -8.80 31.11 -1.00
CA MET A 1 -7.85 30.15 -0.41
C MET A 1 -7.02 29.59 -1.55
N ASP A 2 -5.72 29.89 -1.54
CA ASP A 2 -4.79 29.17 -2.41
C ASP A 2 -4.82 27.69 -1.98
N ARG A 3 -5.14 26.80 -2.91
CA ARG A 3 -5.26 25.35 -2.64
C ARG A 3 -3.90 24.68 -2.46
N THR A 4 -2.81 25.41 -2.69
CA THR A 4 -1.44 24.88 -2.71
C THR A 4 -0.60 25.34 -1.51
N VAL A 5 -1.00 26.40 -0.81
CA VAL A 5 -0.30 26.95 0.36
C VAL A 5 -1.22 27.22 1.55
N THR A 6 -0.68 27.02 2.76
CA THR A 6 -1.30 27.37 4.04
C THR A 6 -1.38 28.89 4.23
N PRO A 7 -2.19 29.41 5.18
CA PRO A 7 -2.25 30.85 5.48
C PRO A 7 -0.88 31.48 5.84
N GLN A 8 0.08 30.67 6.29
CA GLN A 8 1.45 31.08 6.63
C GLN A 8 2.44 30.89 5.46
N GLY A 9 1.96 30.74 4.22
CA GLY A 9 2.81 30.62 3.03
C GLY A 9 3.58 29.30 2.89
N ARG A 10 3.29 28.30 3.73
CA ARG A 10 3.92 26.95 3.63
C ARG A 10 3.16 26.07 2.63
N ARG A 11 3.85 25.14 1.97
CA ARG A 11 3.23 24.08 1.14
C ARG A 11 2.11 23.34 1.90
N ALA A 12 0.95 23.19 1.25
CA ALA A 12 -0.17 22.40 1.75
C ALA A 12 -0.12 20.95 1.20
N SER A 13 0.54 20.05 1.93
CA SER A 13 0.56 18.61 1.59
C SER A 13 -0.61 17.85 2.23
N THR A 14 -0.97 16.69 1.68
CA THR A 14 -1.98 15.79 2.25
C THR A 14 -1.59 15.31 3.65
N ALA A 15 -0.31 15.00 3.88
CA ALA A 15 0.20 14.64 5.21
C ALA A 15 -0.07 15.76 6.23
N ARG A 16 0.20 17.02 5.87
CA ARG A 16 -0.04 18.15 6.78
C ARG A 16 -1.52 18.45 7.00
N GLY A 17 -2.32 18.36 5.94
CA GLY A 17 -3.75 18.66 5.99
C GLY A 17 -4.56 17.62 6.76
N TYR A 18 -4.23 16.33 6.60
CA TYR A 18 -5.04 15.23 7.15
C TYR A 18 -4.30 14.44 8.23
N LEU A 19 -3.05 14.05 7.97
CA LEU A 19 -2.34 13.10 8.82
C LEU A 19 -1.84 13.74 10.11
N ASP A 20 -1.25 14.94 10.03
CA ASP A 20 -0.73 15.63 11.23
C ASP A 20 -1.83 15.97 12.23
N GLN A 21 -3.04 16.27 11.74
CA GLN A 21 -4.22 16.50 12.59
C GLN A 21 -4.72 15.20 13.25
N ALA A 22 -4.59 14.06 12.57
CA ALA A 22 -5.08 12.77 13.05
C ALA A 22 -4.04 11.93 13.81
N ARG A 23 -2.73 12.26 13.70
CA ARG A 23 -1.60 11.44 14.18
C ARG A 23 -1.66 11.10 15.67
N GLY A 24 -2.24 11.97 16.50
CA GLY A 24 -2.37 11.74 17.94
C GLY A 24 -3.51 10.80 18.35
N ARG A 25 -4.34 10.34 17.41
CA ARG A 25 -5.48 9.47 17.72
C ARG A 25 -4.98 8.07 18.12
N PRO A 26 -5.48 7.48 19.22
CA PRO A 26 -4.99 6.19 19.72
C PRO A 26 -5.31 5.01 18.79
N ASN A 27 -6.25 5.18 17.86
CA ASN A 27 -6.65 4.17 16.89
C ASN A 27 -5.97 4.31 15.52
N LEU A 28 -4.95 5.17 15.40
CA LEU A 28 -4.18 5.36 14.17
C LEU A 28 -2.71 5.02 14.43
N THR A 29 -2.19 4.03 13.69
CA THR A 29 -0.77 3.70 13.67
C THR A 29 -0.18 4.14 12.34
N ILE A 30 0.90 4.92 12.39
CA ILE A 30 1.63 5.37 11.19
C ILE A 30 2.99 4.68 11.19
N ARG A 31 3.29 3.95 10.11
CA ARG A 31 4.61 3.37 9.84
C ARG A 31 5.25 4.11 8.68
N THR A 32 6.40 4.71 8.92
CA THR A 32 7.23 5.36 7.90
C THR A 32 8.43 4.48 7.59
N HIS A 33 9.05 4.66 6.42
CA HIS A 33 10.12 3.77 5.95
C HIS A 33 9.69 2.31 5.85
N ALA A 34 8.38 2.07 5.63
CA ALA A 34 7.77 0.77 5.46
C ALA A 34 7.41 0.58 3.98
N LEU A 35 8.25 -0.12 3.23
CA LEU A 35 8.03 -0.40 1.82
C LEU A 35 7.17 -1.66 1.68
N THR A 36 5.91 -1.48 1.27
CA THR A 36 4.99 -2.60 1.05
C THR A 36 5.52 -3.53 -0.04
N ASP A 37 5.59 -4.81 0.27
CA ASP A 37 5.94 -5.85 -0.68
C ASP A 37 4.67 -6.37 -1.37
N HIS A 38 3.82 -7.08 -0.64
CA HIS A 38 2.59 -7.61 -1.21
C HIS A 38 1.44 -7.65 -0.20
N ILE A 39 0.24 -7.87 -0.72
CA ILE A 39 -1.00 -8.09 0.01
C ILE A 39 -1.14 -9.58 0.26
N ILE A 40 -1.44 -9.95 1.50
CA ILE A 40 -1.67 -11.34 1.90
C ILE A 40 -3.14 -11.69 1.63
N PHE A 41 -3.38 -12.82 0.97
CA PHE A 41 -4.73 -13.29 0.63
C PHE A 41 -5.09 -14.62 1.31
N ALA A 42 -6.36 -14.74 1.69
CA ALA A 42 -7.01 -16.01 2.01
C ALA A 42 -8.08 -16.27 0.94
N GLY A 43 -7.76 -17.11 -0.04
CA GLY A 43 -8.55 -17.22 -1.27
C GLY A 43 -8.57 -15.87 -2.00
N LYS A 44 -9.76 -15.27 -2.18
CA LYS A 44 -9.92 -13.94 -2.80
C LYS A 44 -10.01 -12.78 -1.80
N ARG A 45 -9.95 -13.05 -0.49
CA ARG A 45 -10.05 -12.02 0.54
C ARG A 45 -8.65 -11.53 0.93
N ALA A 46 -8.42 -10.22 0.84
CA ALA A 46 -7.24 -9.59 1.42
C ALA A 46 -7.32 -9.65 2.97
N VAL A 47 -6.28 -10.19 3.60
CA VAL A 47 -6.23 -10.42 5.06
C VAL A 47 -5.05 -9.73 5.74
N GLY A 48 -4.17 -9.08 4.98
CA GLY A 48 -3.03 -8.39 5.54
C GLY A 48 -2.08 -7.84 4.48
N VAL A 49 -0.95 -7.31 4.95
CA VAL A 49 0.15 -6.84 4.11
C VAL A 49 1.48 -7.22 4.73
N GLU A 50 2.47 -7.48 3.89
CA GLU A 50 3.87 -7.58 4.28
C GLU A 50 4.66 -6.38 3.75
N TRP A 51 5.67 -5.94 4.51
CA TRP A 51 6.54 -4.84 4.14
C TRP A 51 7.96 -5.04 4.68
N LEU A 52 8.92 -4.37 4.04
CA LEU A 52 10.28 -4.21 4.56
C LEU A 52 10.39 -2.86 5.29
N GLU A 53 11.03 -2.83 6.45
CA GLU A 53 11.17 -1.62 7.28
C GLU A 53 12.62 -1.14 7.33
N GLY A 54 12.85 0.10 6.90
CA GLY A 54 14.19 0.69 6.80
C GLY A 54 15.10 -0.12 5.88
N GLU A 55 16.23 -0.57 6.41
CA GLU A 55 17.22 -1.41 5.72
C GLU A 55 17.03 -2.91 5.99
N SER A 56 15.99 -3.29 6.74
CA SER A 56 15.72 -4.69 7.05
C SER A 56 15.34 -5.48 5.80
N THR A 57 15.95 -6.65 5.63
CA THR A 57 15.56 -7.65 4.63
C THR A 57 14.53 -8.64 5.16
N ILE A 58 14.24 -8.61 6.47
CA ILE A 58 13.22 -9.45 7.10
C ILE A 58 11.86 -8.74 7.02
N PRO A 59 10.83 -9.35 6.40
CA PRO A 59 9.50 -8.75 6.31
C PRO A 59 8.81 -8.64 7.67
N SER A 60 8.19 -7.49 7.89
CA SER A 60 7.16 -7.29 8.91
C SER A 60 5.78 -7.49 8.30
N LYS A 61 4.79 -7.83 9.14
CA LYS A 61 3.42 -8.10 8.69
C LYS A 61 2.37 -7.49 9.60
N ALA A 62 1.22 -7.18 9.02
CA ALA A 62 0.02 -6.76 9.73
C ALA A 62 -1.21 -7.43 9.11
N THR A 63 -2.15 -7.84 9.95
CA THR A 63 -3.42 -8.41 9.52
C THR A 63 -4.52 -7.35 9.47
N ALA A 64 -5.48 -7.55 8.58
CA ALA A 64 -6.61 -6.66 8.36
C ALA A 64 -7.93 -7.40 8.62
N ASN A 65 -8.68 -6.91 9.62
CA ASN A 65 -9.98 -7.49 9.96
C ASN A 65 -11.10 -7.10 8.99
N LYS A 66 -10.96 -5.94 8.32
CA LYS A 66 -11.98 -5.40 7.41
C LYS A 66 -11.48 -5.33 5.98
N GLU A 67 -10.54 -4.42 5.72
CA GLU A 67 -10.14 -4.05 4.37
C GLU A 67 -8.63 -3.73 4.31
N VAL A 68 -8.05 -3.89 3.12
CA VAL A 68 -6.72 -3.39 2.76
C VAL A 68 -6.93 -2.37 1.66
N LEU A 69 -6.50 -1.12 1.88
CA LEU A 69 -6.61 -0.04 0.91
C LEU A 69 -5.24 0.24 0.29
N LEU A 70 -5.09 -0.03 -1.01
CA LEU A 70 -3.84 0.17 -1.72
C LEU A 70 -3.76 1.59 -2.30
N CYS A 71 -2.88 2.40 -1.73
CA CYS A 71 -2.72 3.82 -2.07
C CYS A 71 -1.28 4.17 -2.47
N ALA A 72 -0.57 3.26 -3.15
CA ALA A 72 0.85 3.42 -3.49
C ALA A 72 1.11 4.26 -4.76
N GLY A 73 0.06 4.84 -5.35
CA GLY A 73 0.14 5.62 -6.59
C GLY A 73 0.17 4.77 -7.86
N ALA A 74 0.06 5.41 -9.02
CA ALA A 74 -0.18 4.74 -10.31
C ALA A 74 0.94 3.79 -10.76
N ILE A 75 2.17 3.98 -10.28
CA ILE A 75 3.33 3.16 -10.65
C ILE A 75 3.50 1.97 -9.72
N ALA A 76 3.50 2.21 -8.40
CA ALA A 76 3.79 1.15 -7.43
C ALA A 76 2.56 0.27 -7.11
N SER A 77 1.34 0.80 -7.22
CA SER A 77 0.13 0.01 -6.95
C SER A 77 -0.01 -1.22 -7.88
N PRO A 78 0.12 -1.11 -9.21
CA PRO A 78 0.04 -2.31 -10.07
C PRO A 78 1.17 -3.31 -9.78
N GLN A 79 2.38 -2.86 -9.44
CA GLN A 79 3.48 -3.75 -9.07
C GLN A 79 3.17 -4.53 -7.78
N ILE A 80 2.62 -3.85 -6.76
CA ILE A 80 2.19 -4.52 -5.52
C ILE A 80 1.09 -5.53 -5.82
N LEU A 81 0.08 -5.18 -6.64
CA LEU A 81 -0.98 -6.11 -7.04
C LEU A 81 -0.42 -7.34 -7.77
N GLN A 82 0.49 -7.15 -8.72
CA GLN A 82 1.13 -8.23 -9.46
C GLN A 82 1.90 -9.16 -8.51
N ARG A 83 2.77 -8.63 -7.64
CA ARG A 83 3.45 -9.44 -6.60
C ARG A 83 2.49 -10.16 -5.64
N SER A 84 1.29 -9.63 -5.47
CA SER A 84 0.24 -10.24 -4.64
C SER A 84 -0.61 -11.29 -5.38
N GLY A 85 -0.28 -11.61 -6.63
CA GLY A 85 -1.03 -12.57 -7.44
C GLY A 85 -2.25 -11.99 -8.17
N VAL A 86 -2.37 -10.66 -8.28
CA VAL A 86 -3.45 -9.97 -9.00
C VAL A 86 -2.88 -9.30 -10.24
N GLY A 87 -3.14 -9.87 -11.41
CA GLY A 87 -2.57 -9.37 -12.66
C GLY A 87 -2.75 -10.33 -13.84
N ASN A 88 -2.00 -10.10 -14.92
CA ASN A 88 -1.96 -10.98 -16.09
C ASN A 88 -1.38 -12.36 -15.70
N PRO A 89 -2.13 -13.47 -15.81
CA PRO A 89 -1.67 -14.79 -15.38
C PRO A 89 -0.40 -15.27 -16.08
N GLU A 90 -0.23 -14.97 -17.37
CA GLU A 90 0.95 -15.37 -18.14
C GLU A 90 2.20 -14.68 -17.62
N LEU A 91 2.11 -13.40 -17.25
CA LEU A 91 3.21 -12.67 -16.62
C LEU A 91 3.50 -13.21 -15.22
N LEU A 92 2.47 -13.41 -14.39
CA LEU A 92 2.63 -13.86 -13.01
C LEU A 92 3.31 -15.24 -12.94
N ARG A 93 2.95 -16.16 -13.83
CA ARG A 93 3.58 -17.48 -13.92
C ARG A 93 5.06 -17.42 -14.29
N GLN A 94 5.52 -16.41 -15.03
CA GLN A 94 6.95 -16.25 -15.37
C GLN A 94 7.82 -15.95 -14.15
N PHE A 95 7.22 -15.45 -13.07
CA PHE A 95 7.89 -15.10 -11.81
C PHE A 95 7.49 -16.03 -10.65
N ASP A 96 6.90 -17.18 -10.96
CA ASP A 96 6.42 -18.15 -9.96
C ASP A 96 5.44 -17.56 -8.94
N ILE A 97 4.65 -16.57 -9.35
CA ILE A 97 3.64 -15.93 -8.50
C ILE A 97 2.30 -16.67 -8.65
N PRO A 98 1.74 -17.24 -7.56
CA PRO A 98 0.41 -17.85 -7.61
C PRO A 98 -0.67 -16.83 -7.98
N VAL A 99 -1.55 -17.21 -8.91
CA VAL A 99 -2.64 -16.33 -9.37
C VAL A 99 -3.78 -16.34 -8.34
N VAL A 100 -4.00 -15.20 -7.71
CA VAL A 100 -5.16 -14.90 -6.85
C VAL A 100 -6.34 -14.41 -7.70
N HIS A 101 -6.07 -13.52 -8.64
CA HIS A 101 -7.08 -12.97 -9.53
C HIS A 101 -6.49 -12.64 -10.91
N ASP A 102 -7.08 -13.23 -11.95
CA ASP A 102 -6.80 -12.91 -13.34
C ASP A 102 -7.37 -11.52 -13.66
N LEU A 103 -6.47 -10.55 -13.84
CA LEU A 103 -6.81 -9.18 -14.17
C LEU A 103 -5.72 -8.56 -15.06
N PRO A 104 -5.73 -8.80 -16.37
CA PRO A 104 -4.63 -8.43 -17.27
C PRO A 104 -4.47 -6.91 -17.45
N GLY A 105 -5.46 -6.11 -17.06
CA GLY A 105 -5.38 -4.64 -17.06
C GLY A 105 -4.62 -4.04 -15.87
N VAL A 106 -4.01 -4.84 -15.01
CA VAL A 106 -3.11 -4.35 -13.95
C VAL A 106 -1.73 -4.11 -14.52
N GLY A 107 -1.35 -2.83 -14.60
CA GLY A 107 -0.08 -2.37 -15.18
C GLY A 107 -0.28 -1.85 -16.59
#